data_AF-A0A2N1NLR8-F1
#
_entry.id   AF-A0A2N1NLR8-F1
#
_cell.length_a   1.000
_cell.length_b   1.000
_cell.length_c   1.000
_cell.angle_alpha   90.00
_cell.angle_beta   90.00
_cell.angle_gamma   90.00
#
_symmetry.space_group_name_H-M   'P 1'
#
loop_
_entity.id
_entity.type
_entity.pdbx_description
1 polymer ?
#
loop_
_entity_poly.entity_id
_entity_poly.type
_entity_poly.pdbx_seq_one_letter_code
_entity_poly.pdbx_strand_id
1 'polypeptide(L)'
;MPKCAEKLISRLEDLKKVYNTENIYFATDYPLKDSLRQSFSFHDIKQEYHGKAGILDKIVCTRAKIFLIAPPECRKKTSSYTSMINSERFDLMKANVEGIENISLEW
;
A
#
# COMPACT_ATOMS: atom_id res chain seq x y z
N MET A 1 -19.51 -7.28 -4.34
CA MET A 1 -18.49 -6.22 -4.11
C MET A 1 -17.84 -5.93 -5.47
N PRO A 2 -17.17 -4.80 -5.79
CA PRO A 2 -16.49 -4.70 -7.09
C PRO A 2 -15.52 -5.87 -7.27
N LYS A 3 -15.43 -6.48 -8.46
CA LYS A 3 -14.61 -7.68 -8.71
C LYS A 3 -13.17 -7.56 -8.16
N CYS A 4 -12.58 -6.37 -8.30
CA CYS A 4 -11.27 -6.04 -7.75
C CYS A 4 -11.21 -6.20 -6.22
N ALA A 5 -12.21 -5.73 -5.48
CA ALA A 5 -12.24 -5.88 -4.03
C ALA A 5 -12.43 -7.35 -3.60
N GLU A 6 -13.19 -8.15 -4.35
CA GLU A 6 -13.36 -9.59 -4.07
C GLU A 6 -12.04 -10.35 -4.25
N LYS A 7 -11.32 -10.08 -5.35
CA LYS A 7 -9.97 -10.63 -5.58
C LYS A 7 -9.00 -10.24 -4.48
N LEU A 8 -8.98 -8.95 -4.09
CA LEU A 8 -8.13 -8.46 -3.01
C LEU A 8 -8.39 -9.23 -1.71
N ILE A 9 -9.65 -9.41 -1.31
CA ILE A 9 -10.00 -10.16 -0.10
C ILE A 9 -9.51 -11.60 -0.20
N SER A 10 -9.78 -12.29 -1.31
CA SER A 10 -9.31 -13.66 -1.51
C SER A 10 -7.79 -13.77 -1.37
N ARG A 11 -7.06 -12.84 -2.00
CA ARG A 11 -5.59 -12.82 -1.92
C ARG A 11 -5.08 -12.55 -0.51
N LEU A 12 -5.72 -11.63 0.22
CA LEU A 12 -5.36 -11.35 1.61
C LEU A 12 -5.53 -12.60 2.48
N GLU A 13 -6.63 -13.34 2.34
CA GLU A 13 -6.86 -14.58 3.09
C GLU A 13 -5.81 -15.66 2.80
N ASP A 14 -5.33 -15.77 1.56
CA ASP A 14 -4.25 -16.68 1.21
C ASP A 14 -2.91 -16.25 1.85
N LEU A 15 -2.60 -14.95 1.80
CA LEU A 15 -1.36 -14.41 2.35
C LEU A 15 -1.32 -14.48 3.88
N LYS A 16 -2.46 -14.30 4.56
CA LYS A 16 -2.57 -14.51 6.01
C LYS A 16 -2.11 -15.92 6.39
N LYS A 17 -2.56 -16.94 5.63
CA LYS A 17 -2.19 -18.35 5.86
C LYS A 17 -0.72 -18.63 5.56
N VAL A 18 -0.22 -18.16 4.42
CA VAL A 18 1.16 -18.44 3.98
C VAL A 18 2.20 -17.78 4.89
N TYR A 19 1.95 -16.55 5.29
CA TYR A 19 2.94 -15.72 5.98
C TYR A 19 2.68 -15.53 7.47
N ASN A 20 1.59 -16.11 7.99
CA ASN A 20 1.11 -15.94 9.36
C ASN A 20 1.00 -14.46 9.76
N THR A 21 0.33 -13.67 8.92
CA THR A 21 0.15 -12.23 9.14
C THR A 21 -1.28 -11.94 9.59
N GLU A 22 -1.44 -11.25 10.72
CA GLU A 22 -2.76 -10.89 11.27
C GLU A 22 -3.14 -9.44 10.95
N ASN A 23 -2.14 -8.57 10.80
CA ASN A 23 -2.31 -7.14 10.63
C ASN A 23 -2.21 -6.72 9.17
N ILE A 24 -3.13 -5.86 8.72
CA ILE A 24 -3.17 -5.31 7.37
C ILE A 24 -3.20 -3.79 7.46
N TYR A 25 -2.35 -3.13 6.67
CA TYR A 25 -2.34 -1.68 6.50
C TYR A 25 -2.73 -1.29 5.08
N PHE A 26 -3.70 -0.39 4.93
CA PHE A 26 -4.15 0.13 3.63
C PHE A 26 -3.68 1.58 3.45
N ALA A 27 -2.65 1.77 2.62
CA ALA A 27 -2.31 3.09 2.09
C ALA A 27 -3.17 3.39 0.85
N THR A 28 -4.24 4.17 1.02
CA THR A 28 -5.20 4.44 -0.06
C THR A 28 -5.70 5.89 -0.06
N ASP A 29 -5.86 6.46 -1.26
CA ASP A 29 -6.54 7.75 -1.48
C ASP A 29 -8.06 7.58 -1.69
N TYR A 30 -8.58 6.35 -1.54
CA TYR A 30 -10.00 6.05 -1.66
C TYR A 30 -10.77 6.73 -0.51
N PRO A 31 -11.89 7.41 -0.81
CA PRO A 31 -12.63 8.13 0.22
C PRO A 31 -13.40 7.21 1.17
N LEU A 32 -13.32 7.51 2.47
CA LEU A 32 -14.09 6.83 3.52
C LEU A 32 -15.56 7.29 3.57
N LYS A 33 -15.87 8.47 3.02
CA LYS A 33 -17.22 9.06 2.94
C LYS A 33 -17.33 9.92 1.68
N ASP A 34 -18.44 9.79 0.96
CA ASP A 34 -18.76 10.46 -0.32
C ASP A 34 -17.86 10.15 -1.54
N SER A 35 -18.31 10.60 -2.72
CA SER A 35 -17.72 10.35 -4.04
C SER A 35 -16.49 11.21 -4.38
N LEU A 36 -16.11 12.12 -3.48
CA LEU A 36 -14.91 12.95 -3.62
C LEU A 36 -13.72 12.20 -3.04
N ARG A 37 -12.62 12.03 -3.79
CA ARG A 37 -11.39 11.39 -3.28
C ARG A 37 -10.97 12.08 -1.98
N GLN A 38 -10.53 11.32 -0.97
CA GLN A 38 -10.05 11.90 0.30
C GLN A 38 -8.84 12.83 0.11
N SER A 39 -8.12 12.66 -1.00
CA SER A 39 -7.10 13.62 -1.42
C SER A 39 -7.62 15.03 -1.67
N PHE A 40 -8.90 15.22 -2.00
CA PHE A 40 -9.53 16.54 -2.08
C PHE A 40 -9.76 17.16 -0.71
N SER A 41 -10.15 16.40 0.31
CA SER A 41 -10.26 16.93 1.69
C SER A 41 -8.91 17.25 2.33
N PHE A 42 -7.79 16.79 1.73
CA PHE A 42 -6.48 17.18 2.24
C PHE A 42 -6.12 18.64 1.98
N HIS A 43 -6.75 19.34 1.02
CA HIS A 43 -6.49 20.78 0.81
C HIS A 43 -6.79 21.64 2.04
N ASP A 44 -7.69 21.17 2.92
CA ASP A 44 -8.02 21.82 4.20
C ASP A 44 -7.06 21.46 5.34
N ILE A 45 -6.29 20.39 5.16
CA ILE A 45 -5.18 20.07 6.04
C ILE A 45 -4.03 21.01 5.65
N LYS A 46 -3.61 21.87 6.59
CA LYS A 46 -2.52 22.84 6.36
C LYS A 46 -1.39 22.20 5.56
N GLN A 47 -0.86 22.95 4.60
CA GLN A 47 0.22 22.56 3.69
C GLN A 47 1.40 21.87 4.41
N GLU A 48 1.65 22.16 5.69
CA GLU A 48 2.67 21.51 6.51
C GLU A 48 2.48 20.01 6.77
N TYR A 49 1.25 19.48 6.67
CA TYR A 49 0.96 18.07 6.98
C TYR A 49 0.77 17.20 5.74
N HIS A 50 0.61 17.80 4.56
CA HIS A 50 0.51 17.08 3.27
C HIS A 50 1.73 16.16 3.02
N GLY A 51 2.91 16.50 3.55
CA GLY A 51 4.10 15.64 3.52
C GLY A 51 4.21 14.65 4.69
N LYS A 52 3.57 14.96 5.83
CA LYS A 52 3.69 14.18 7.08
C LYS A 52 2.79 12.94 7.07
N ALA A 53 1.56 13.01 6.56
CA ALA A 53 0.71 11.82 6.43
C ALA A 53 1.34 10.78 5.48
N GLY A 54 1.91 11.25 4.37
CA GLY A 54 2.63 10.39 3.43
C GLY A 54 3.93 9.80 3.98
N ILE A 55 4.50 10.34 5.07
CA ILE A 55 5.70 9.74 5.68
C ILE A 55 5.34 8.46 6.43
N LEU A 56 4.17 8.41 7.09
CA LEU A 56 3.70 7.24 7.80
C LEU A 56 3.44 6.10 6.83
N ASP A 57 2.68 6.37 5.76
CA ASP A 57 2.42 5.38 4.71
C ASP A 57 3.74 4.83 4.14
N LYS A 58 4.74 5.70 3.92
CA LYS A 58 6.05 5.26 3.41
C LYS A 58 6.76 4.33 4.38
N ILE A 59 6.86 4.71 5.66
CA ILE A 59 7.54 3.92 6.67
C ILE A 59 6.85 2.56 6.83
N VAL A 60 5.52 2.55 6.94
CA VAL A 60 4.76 1.31 7.13
C VAL A 60 4.88 0.40 5.90
N CYS A 61 4.68 0.93 4.68
CA CYS A 61 4.74 0.11 3.46
C CYS A 61 6.16 -0.38 3.13
N THR A 62 7.21 0.39 3.44
CA THR A 62 8.60 -0.07 3.21
C THR A 62 9.05 -1.12 4.21
N ARG A 63 8.57 -1.06 5.46
CA ARG A 63 8.93 -2.01 6.53
C ARG A 63 7.98 -3.20 6.67
N ALA A 64 6.86 -3.21 5.96
CA ALA A 64 5.93 -4.34 6.01
C ALA A 64 6.59 -5.65 5.56
N LYS A 65 6.21 -6.76 6.19
CA LYS A 65 6.66 -8.10 5.81
C LYS A 65 6.35 -8.42 4.35
N ILE A 66 5.14 -8.06 3.93
CA ILE A 66 4.66 -8.19 2.55
C ILE A 66 4.16 -6.82 2.10
N PHE A 67 4.49 -6.44 0.88
CA PHE A 67 3.92 -5.27 0.22
C PHE A 67 3.10 -5.71 -0.99
N LEU A 68 1.82 -5.33 -1.00
CA LEU A 68 0.86 -5.67 -2.05
C LEU A 68 0.50 -4.43 -2.85
N ILE A 69 0.38 -4.58 -4.17
CA ILE A 69 -0.05 -3.51 -5.07
C ILE A 69 -1.26 -3.97 -5.88
N ALA A 70 -2.13 -3.03 -6.25
CA ALA A 70 -3.30 -3.35 -7.09
C ALA A 70 -2.85 -3.86 -8.47
N PRO A 71 -3.43 -4.94 -9.01
CA PRO A 71 -3.05 -5.47 -10.31
C PRO A 71 -3.44 -4.49 -11.45
N PRO A 72 -2.84 -4.59 -12.65
CA PRO A 72 -3.09 -3.69 -13.77
C PRO A 72 -4.57 -3.49 -14.12
N GLU A 73 -5.41 -4.53 -14.02
CA GLU A 73 -6.85 -4.40 -14.30
C GLU A 73 -7.62 -3.61 -13.23
N CYS A 74 -7.04 -3.44 -12.04
CA CYS A 74 -7.62 -2.72 -10.91
C CYS A 74 -6.95 -1.37 -10.66
N ARG A 75 -5.99 -0.94 -11.49
CA ARG A 75 -5.34 0.37 -11.41
C ARG A 75 -5.25 1.05 -12.78
N LYS A 76 -5.30 2.38 -12.81
CA LYS A 76 -5.08 3.14 -14.07
C LYS A 76 -3.61 3.08 -14.54
N LYS A 77 -2.67 3.17 -13.59
CA LYS A 77 -1.22 3.10 -13.80
C LYS A 77 -0.53 2.83 -12.46
N THR A 78 0.70 2.33 -12.50
CA THR A 78 1.55 2.29 -11.31
C THR A 78 1.89 3.74 -10.91
N SER A 79 1.67 4.07 -9.64
CA SER A 79 1.94 5.42 -9.15
C SER A 79 3.44 5.60 -8.87
N SER A 80 3.95 6.84 -9.01
CA SER A 80 5.31 7.17 -8.57
C SER A 80 5.53 6.86 -7.09
N TYR A 81 4.48 6.98 -6.28
CA TYR A 81 4.47 6.59 -4.88
C TYR A 81 4.80 5.09 -4.72
N THR A 82 4.09 4.21 -5.43
CA THR A 82 4.35 2.76 -5.42
C THR A 82 5.76 2.42 -5.90
N SER A 83 6.24 3.06 -6.98
CA SER A 83 7.59 2.83 -7.50
C SER A 83 8.68 3.19 -6.48
N MET A 84 8.50 4.29 -5.75
CA MET A 84 9.44 4.70 -4.70
C MET A 84 9.45 3.71 -3.53
N ILE A 85 8.28 3.18 -3.11
CA ILE A 85 8.23 2.12 -2.08
C ILE A 85 8.98 0.87 -2.56
N ASN A 86 8.76 0.43 -3.81
CA ASN A 86 9.42 -0.74 -4.36
C ASN A 86 10.94 -0.58 -4.44
N SER A 87 11.43 0.61 -4.81
CA SER A 87 12.86 0.91 -4.84
C SER A 87 13.48 0.81 -3.45
N GLU A 88 12.86 1.45 -2.45
CA GLU A 88 13.37 1.41 -1.07
C GLU A 88 13.35 -0.01 -0.51
N ARG A 89 12.26 -0.77 -0.73
CA ARG A 89 12.16 -2.18 -0.30
C ARG A 89 13.24 -3.03 -0.95
N PHE A 90 13.55 -2.81 -2.22
CA PHE A 90 14.61 -3.53 -2.91
C PHE A 90 15.98 -3.28 -2.28
N ASP A 91 16.27 -2.05 -1.88
CA ASP A 91 17.52 -1.70 -1.20
C ASP A 91 17.57 -2.31 0.22
N LEU A 92 16.46 -2.29 0.96
CA LEU A 92 16.37 -2.94 2.27
C LEU A 92 16.55 -4.46 2.19
N MET A 93 16.00 -5.11 1.15
CA MET A 93 16.19 -6.54 0.91
C MET A 93 17.64 -6.86 0.54
N LYS A 94 18.29 -6.04 -0.30
CA LYS A 94 19.73 -6.18 -0.57
C LYS A 94 20.59 -6.05 0.68
N ALA A 95 20.18 -5.17 1.60
CA ALA A 95 20.82 -4.99 2.89
C ALA A 95 20.49 -6.10 3.91
N ASN A 96 19.70 -7.12 3.52
CA ASN A 96 19.24 -8.22 4.38
C ASN A 96 18.56 -7.73 5.68
N VAL A 97 17.77 -6.65 5.60
CA VAL A 97 16.97 -6.20 6.74
C VAL A 97 15.93 -7.26 7.08
N GLU A 98 15.93 -7.71 8.33
CA GLU A 98 15.01 -8.73 8.82
C GLU A 98 13.54 -8.31 8.69
N GLY A 99 12.66 -9.31 8.49
CA GLY A 99 11.22 -9.10 8.48
C GLY A 99 10.67 -8.51 7.17
N ILE A 100 11.46 -8.42 6.10
CA ILE A 100 11.02 -8.00 4.76
C ILE A 100 11.17 -9.18 3.79
N GLU A 101 10.05 -9.73 3.31
CA GLU A 101 10.05 -11.01 2.58
C GLU A 101 9.67 -10.89 1.09
N ASN A 102 9.22 -9.72 0.61
CA ASN A 102 8.86 -9.56 -0.81
C ASN A 102 9.05 -8.12 -1.33
N ILE A 103 9.40 -7.99 -2.61
CA ILE A 103 9.55 -6.70 -3.29
C ILE A 103 8.17 -6.09 -3.60
N SER A 104 7.24 -6.88 -4.15
CA SER A 104 5.87 -6.49 -4.47
C SER A 104 5.07 -7.68 -4.98
N LEU A 105 3.90 -7.95 -4.39
CA LEU A 105 2.94 -8.92 -4.94
C LEU A 105 1.75 -8.17 -5.54
N GLU A 106 1.39 -8.51 -6.78
CA GLU A 106 0.07 -8.15 -7.32
C GLU A 106 -0.95 -9.17 -6.79
N TRP A 107 -2.18 -8.72 -6.54
CA TRP A 107 -3.28 -9.55 -6.03
C TRP A 107 -4.34 -9.85 -7.08
#